data_AF-A0A1G7UCA6-F1
#
_entry.id   AF-A0A1G7UCA6-F1
#
_cell.length_a   1.000
_cell.length_b   1.000
_cell.length_c   1.000
_cell.angle_alpha   90.00
_cell.angle_beta   90.00
_cell.angle_gamma   90.00
#
_symmetry.space_group_name_H-M   'P 1'
#
loop_
_entity.id
_entity.type
_entity.pdbx_description
1 polymer ?
#
loop_
_entity_poly.entity_id
_entity_poly.type
_entity_poly.pdbx_seq_one_letter_code
_entity_poly.pdbx_strand_id
1 'polypeptide(L)'
;MTSVPELVEVELERACEAARARGAELERAGAVQLVRYAPSVVTAEVDDHAAHVEFAVVDGVLTCFCTCRDGRAGEFCAHCVATALAACRRRVRWSAGRDGARRADPDAGHAQRA
;
A
#
# COMPACT_ATOMS: atom_id res chain seq x y z
N MET A 1 6.30 3.74 16.08
CA MET A 1 5.16 2.84 15.85
C MET A 1 5.41 2.17 14.52
N THR A 2 5.56 0.85 14.51
CA THR A 2 5.80 0.10 13.28
C THR A 2 4.53 0.08 12.42
N SER A 3 4.65 0.47 11.17
CA SER A 3 3.54 0.54 10.21
C SER A 3 3.60 -0.55 9.15
N VAL A 4 2.46 -0.85 8.51
CA VAL A 4 2.39 -1.81 7.40
C VAL A 4 3.44 -1.52 6.33
N PRO A 5 3.58 -0.28 5.79
CA PRO A 5 4.59 0.00 4.78
C PRO A 5 6.04 -0.31 5.20
N GLU A 6 6.37 -0.13 6.48
CA GLU A 6 7.72 -0.42 7.00
C GLU A 6 7.95 -1.93 7.11
N LEU A 7 6.94 -2.70 7.49
CA LEU A 7 7.06 -4.16 7.62
C LEU A 7 7.02 -4.88 6.26
N VAL A 8 6.21 -4.39 5.33
CA VAL A 8 6.14 -5.02 3.99
C VAL A 8 7.42 -4.79 3.19
N GLU A 9 8.22 -3.74 3.47
CA GLU A 9 9.55 -3.57 2.88
C GLU A 9 10.47 -4.74 3.23
N VAL A 10 10.45 -5.20 4.49
CA VAL A 10 11.23 -6.36 4.94
C VAL A 10 10.74 -7.66 4.29
N GLU A 11 9.42 -7.87 4.21
CA GLU A 11 8.88 -9.07 3.57
C GLU A 11 9.11 -9.07 2.05
N LEU A 12 9.11 -7.90 1.41
CA LEU A 12 9.50 -7.76 0.01
C LEU A 12 10.94 -8.23 -0.20
N GLU A 13 11.88 -7.95 0.71
CA GLU A 13 13.26 -8.45 0.64
C GLU A 13 13.38 -9.97 0.72
N ARG A 14 12.49 -10.60 1.47
CA ARG A 14 12.46 -12.05 1.70
C ARG A 14 11.69 -12.83 0.64
N ALA A 15 10.83 -12.14 -0.12
CA ALA A 15 10.02 -12.76 -1.18
C ALA A 15 10.89 -13.42 -2.25
N CYS A 16 10.47 -14.60 -2.72
CA CYS A 16 11.19 -15.31 -3.78
C CYS A 16 11.15 -14.52 -5.10
N GLU A 17 12.14 -14.77 -5.97
CA GLU A 17 12.30 -14.03 -7.22
C GLU A 17 11.08 -14.12 -8.14
N ALA A 18 10.45 -15.30 -8.22
CA ALA A 18 9.25 -15.51 -9.03
C ALA A 18 8.06 -14.65 -8.53
N ALA A 19 7.83 -14.60 -7.22
CA ALA A 19 6.78 -13.76 -6.63
C ALA A 19 7.08 -12.27 -6.82
N ARG A 20 8.36 -11.87 -6.71
CA ARG A 20 8.82 -10.50 -6.97
C ARG A 20 8.58 -10.07 -8.41
N ALA A 21 8.98 -10.89 -9.38
CA ALA A 21 8.80 -10.60 -10.80
C ALA A 21 7.31 -10.45 -11.14
N ARG A 22 6.48 -11.43 -10.75
CA ARG A 22 5.04 -11.41 -11.04
C ARG A 22 4.33 -10.28 -10.32
N GLY A 23 4.65 -10.03 -9.06
CA GLY A 23 4.06 -8.93 -8.29
C GLY A 23 4.41 -7.55 -8.86
N ALA A 24 5.65 -7.37 -9.35
CA ALA A 24 6.07 -6.14 -10.02
C ALA A 24 5.40 -5.93 -11.39
N GLU A 25 5.04 -6.99 -12.10
CA GLU A 25 4.21 -6.89 -13.31
C GLU A 25 2.79 -6.41 -12.98
N LEU A 26 2.15 -7.02 -11.98
CA LEU A 26 0.79 -6.66 -11.55
C LEU A 26 0.70 -5.21 -11.07
N GLU A 27 1.67 -4.76 -10.26
CA GLU A 27 1.70 -3.36 -9.80
C GLU A 27 1.89 -2.39 -10.98
N ARG A 28 2.84 -2.68 -11.89
CA ARG A 28 3.08 -1.82 -13.07
C ARG A 28 1.90 -1.79 -14.04
N ALA A 29 1.15 -2.88 -14.14
CA ALA A 29 -0.08 -2.94 -14.93
C ALA A 29 -1.24 -2.14 -14.31
N GLY A 30 -1.08 -1.64 -13.07
CA GLY A 30 -2.16 -0.95 -12.36
C GLY A 30 -3.26 -1.90 -11.88
N ALA A 31 -2.98 -3.21 -11.78
CA ALA A 31 -3.95 -4.22 -11.38
C ALA A 31 -4.30 -4.14 -9.88
N VAL A 32 -3.59 -3.34 -9.08
CA VAL A 32 -3.78 -3.22 -7.63
C VAL A 32 -4.58 -1.98 -7.29
N GLN A 33 -5.72 -2.18 -6.65
CA GLN A 33 -6.54 -1.11 -6.08
C GLN A 33 -6.48 -1.15 -4.55
N LEU A 34 -5.85 -0.16 -3.93
CA LEU A 34 -5.81 -0.01 -2.48
C LEU A 34 -7.17 0.47 -1.96
N VAL A 35 -8.00 -0.45 -1.46
CA VAL A 35 -9.32 -0.19 -0.89
C VAL A 35 -9.22 0.54 0.44
N ARG A 36 -8.27 0.15 1.30
CA ARG A 36 -7.97 0.82 2.57
C ARG A 36 -6.49 1.03 2.72
N TYR A 37 -6.11 2.20 3.22
CA TYR A 37 -4.71 2.51 3.50
C TYR A 37 -4.60 3.29 4.81
N ALA A 38 -4.09 2.63 5.84
CA ALA A 38 -3.82 3.19 7.15
C ALA A 38 -2.50 2.61 7.70
N PRO A 39 -1.88 3.25 8.71
CA PRO A 39 -0.59 2.78 9.25
C PRO A 39 -0.62 1.34 9.77
N SER A 40 -1.73 0.89 10.35
CA SER A 40 -1.87 -0.46 10.93
C SER A 40 -2.56 -1.46 10.02
N VAL A 41 -3.14 -1.03 8.89
CA VAL A 41 -3.90 -1.89 7.99
C VAL A 41 -3.92 -1.36 6.57
N VAL A 42 -3.65 -2.24 5.61
CA VAL A 42 -3.79 -1.97 4.18
C VAL A 42 -4.61 -3.09 3.57
N THR A 43 -5.68 -2.76 2.88
CA THR A 43 -6.46 -3.74 2.10
C THR A 43 -6.44 -3.36 0.64
N ALA A 44 -6.39 -4.36 -0.23
CA ALA A 44 -6.35 -4.17 -1.66
C ALA A 44 -7.11 -5.26 -2.40
N GLU A 45 -7.63 -4.87 -3.55
CA GLU A 45 -8.14 -5.78 -4.57
C GLU A 45 -7.13 -5.82 -5.71
N VAL A 46 -6.84 -7.02 -6.20
CA VAL A 46 -5.94 -7.24 -7.33
C VAL A 46 -6.75 -7.85 -8.47
N ASP A 47 -6.71 -7.21 -9.63
CA ASP A 47 -7.34 -7.65 -10.88
C ASP A 47 -6.56 -8.83 -11.50
N ASP A 48 -6.40 -9.87 -10.70
CA ASP A 48 -5.88 -11.18 -11.07
C ASP A 48 -6.75 -12.19 -10.33
N HIS A 49 -7.80 -12.65 -11.02
CA HIS A 49 -8.86 -13.49 -10.44
C HIS A 49 -9.58 -12.86 -9.23
N ALA A 50 -9.67 -11.52 -9.17
CA ALA A 50 -10.27 -10.77 -8.07
C ALA A 50 -9.70 -11.16 -6.69
N ALA A 51 -8.38 -11.31 -6.61
CA ALA A 51 -7.72 -11.62 -5.36
C ALA A 51 -7.85 -10.45 -4.37
N HIS A 52 -8.19 -10.74 -3.13
CA HIS A 52 -8.27 -9.78 -2.05
C HIS A 52 -7.08 -9.96 -1.12
N VAL A 53 -6.37 -8.88 -0.84
CA VAL A 53 -5.17 -8.86 0.00
C VAL A 53 -5.43 -7.97 1.21
N GLU A 54 -5.12 -8.47 2.39
CA GLU A 54 -5.14 -7.73 3.64
C GLU A 54 -3.78 -7.83 4.33
N PHE A 55 -3.22 -6.67 4.65
CA PHE A 55 -2.09 -6.52 5.53
C PHE A 55 -2.56 -5.88 6.83
N ALA A 56 -2.22 -6.47 7.96
CA ALA A 56 -2.46 -5.87 9.26
C ALA A 56 -1.23 -5.97 10.17
N VAL A 57 -1.10 -5.04 11.10
CA VAL A 57 -0.13 -5.13 12.19
C VAL A 57 -0.84 -5.62 13.44
N VAL A 58 -0.49 -6.83 13.87
CA VAL A 58 -1.02 -7.48 15.08
C VAL A 58 0.15 -7.72 16.02
N ASP A 59 0.08 -7.17 17.24
CA ASP A 59 1.14 -7.27 18.25
C ASP A 59 2.54 -6.85 17.73
N GLY A 60 2.58 -5.89 16.81
CA GLY A 60 3.82 -5.38 16.20
C GLY A 60 4.37 -6.22 15.05
N VAL A 61 3.68 -7.30 14.66
CA VAL A 61 4.05 -8.20 13.58
C VAL A 61 3.11 -8.00 12.39
N LEU A 62 3.66 -8.11 11.17
CA LEU A 62 2.87 -8.07 9.94
C LEU A 62 2.17 -9.41 9.72
N THR A 63 0.86 -9.36 9.54
CA THR A 63 0.06 -10.46 9.01
C THR A 63 -0.31 -10.16 7.55
N CYS A 64 0.01 -11.07 6.60
CA CYS A 64 -0.58 -11.04 5.25
C CYS A 64 -1.68 -12.09 5.19
N PHE A 65 -2.80 -11.69 4.59
CA PHE A 65 -3.80 -12.60 4.08
C PHE A 65 -4.03 -12.30 2.61
N CYS A 66 -4.14 -13.34 1.78
CA CYS A 66 -4.58 -13.22 0.41
C CYS A 66 -5.55 -14.35 0.07
N THR A 67 -6.60 -14.04 -0.69
CA THR A 67 -7.61 -15.03 -1.12
C THR A 67 -7.15 -15.92 -2.27
N CYS A 68 -5.91 -15.80 -2.77
CA CYS A 68 -5.39 -16.73 -3.75
C CYS A 68 -5.00 -18.08 -3.11
N ARG A 69 -4.68 -19.09 -3.93
CA ARG A 69 -4.29 -20.43 -3.44
C ARG A 69 -3.09 -20.36 -2.49
N ASP A 70 -2.05 -19.64 -2.90
CA ASP A 70 -0.78 -19.57 -2.16
C ASP A 70 -0.94 -18.74 -0.88
N GLY A 71 -1.69 -17.63 -0.95
CA GLY A 71 -2.04 -16.80 0.21
C GLY A 71 -2.81 -17.57 1.27
N ARG A 72 -3.76 -18.43 0.86
CA ARG A 72 -4.47 -19.35 1.78
C ARG A 72 -3.57 -20.42 2.38
N ALA A 73 -2.44 -20.74 1.76
CA ALA A 73 -1.43 -21.64 2.32
C ALA A 73 -0.47 -20.91 3.27
N GLY A 74 -0.61 -19.59 3.45
CA GLY A 74 0.26 -18.76 4.30
C GLY A 74 1.49 -18.19 3.58
N GLU A 75 1.56 -18.31 2.26
CA GLU A 75 2.70 -17.85 1.48
C GLU A 75 2.60 -16.37 1.10
N PHE A 76 3.75 -15.69 1.06
CA PHE A 76 3.85 -14.32 0.56
C PHE A 76 3.80 -14.29 -0.98
N CYS A 77 2.59 -14.45 -1.51
CA CYS A 77 2.31 -14.60 -2.93
C CYS A 77 2.59 -13.32 -3.76
N ALA A 78 2.53 -13.45 -5.09
CA ALA A 78 2.68 -12.33 -6.01
C ALA A 78 1.65 -11.20 -5.78
N HIS A 79 0.44 -11.51 -5.28
CA HIS A 79 -0.57 -10.50 -4.92
C HIS A 79 -0.18 -9.71 -3.65
N CYS A 80 0.36 -10.39 -2.62
CA CYS A 80 0.93 -9.71 -1.44
C CYS A 80 2.08 -8.78 -1.94
N VAL A 81 3.00 -9.27 -2.79
CA VAL A 81 4.09 -8.45 -3.35
C VAL A 81 3.56 -7.22 -4.11
N ALA A 82 2.62 -7.40 -5.04
CA ALA A 82 2.06 -6.29 -5.82
C ALA A 82 1.44 -5.22 -4.91
N THR A 83 0.69 -5.66 -3.91
CA THR A 83 0.06 -4.80 -2.91
C THR A 83 1.09 -4.06 -2.05
N ALA A 84 2.15 -4.75 -1.62
CA ALA A 84 3.23 -4.17 -0.85
C ALA A 84 3.96 -3.07 -1.65
N LEU A 85 4.28 -3.33 -2.93
CA LEU A 85 4.89 -2.34 -3.81
C LEU A 85 4.00 -1.10 -3.99
N ALA A 86 2.69 -1.29 -4.20
CA ALA A 86 1.73 -0.20 -4.30
C ALA A 86 1.63 0.62 -3.00
N ALA A 87 1.63 -0.06 -1.84
CA ALA A 87 1.61 0.58 -0.53
C ALA A 87 2.86 1.44 -0.28
N CYS A 88 4.06 0.92 -0.57
CA CYS A 88 5.31 1.68 -0.42
C CYS A 88 5.35 2.91 -1.34
N ARG A 89 4.90 2.78 -2.59
CA ARG A 89 4.80 3.93 -3.51
C ARG A 89 3.84 5.00 -3.02
N ARG A 90 2.70 4.60 -2.42
CA ARG A 90 1.74 5.55 -1.85
C ARG A 90 2.32 6.27 -0.62
N ARG A 91 3.08 5.59 0.24
CA ARG A 91 3.83 6.21 1.36
C ARG A 91 4.74 7.33 0.85
N VAL A 92 5.56 7.05 -0.16
CA VAL A 92 6.49 8.05 -0.73
C VAL A 92 5.75 9.28 -1.25
N ARG A 93 4.62 9.11 -1.94
CA ARG A 93 3.79 10.25 -2.40
C ARG A 93 3.21 11.07 -1.25
N TRP A 94 2.82 10.42 -0.14
CA TRP A 94 2.27 11.09 1.03
C TRP A 94 3.34 11.84 1.84
N SER A 95 4.57 11.33 1.87
CA SER A 95 5.72 12.01 2.47
C SER A 95 6.18 13.20 1.60
N ALA A 96 6.29 13.01 0.28
CA ALA A 96 6.68 14.08 -0.65
C ALA A 96 5.63 15.21 -0.76
N GLY A 97 4.34 14.89 -0.58
CA GLY A 97 3.26 15.88 -0.63
C GLY A 97 3.14 16.77 0.62
N ARG A 98 3.68 16.34 1.77
CA ARG A 98 3.63 17.15 3.00
C ARG A 98 4.65 18.28 3.05
N ASP A 99 5.73 18.18 2.27
CA ASP A 99 6.68 19.29 2.08
C ASP A 99 6.15 20.35 1.08
N GLY A 100 5.10 20.03 0.32
CA GLY A 100 4.46 20.93 -0.66
C GLY A 100 3.18 21.63 -0.19
N ALA A 101 2.54 21.16 0.88
CA ALA A 101 1.23 21.65 1.32
C ALA A 101 1.29 22.91 2.23
N ARG A 102 2.19 23.85 1.95
CA ARG A 102 2.23 25.16 2.59
C ARG A 102 2.46 26.30 1.58
N ARG A 103 1.66 26.33 0.51
CA ARG A 103 1.45 27.43 -0.46
C ARG A 103 0.19 27.03 -1.25
N ALA A 104 -0.89 27.79 -1.38
CA ALA A 104 -1.25 29.11 -0.91
C ALA A 104 -2.79 29.11 -0.81
N ASP A 105 -3.34 29.75 0.22
CA ASP A 105 -4.73 30.19 0.22
C ASP A 105 -4.71 31.70 0.52
N PRO A 106 -4.74 32.57 -0.50
CA PRO A 106 -4.92 33.98 -0.31
C PRO A 106 -6.24 34.42 -0.96
N ASP A 107 -7.38 33.97 -0.44
CA ASP A 107 -8.63 34.70 -0.69
C ASP A 107 -9.62 34.59 0.49
N ALA A 108 -9.15 35.08 1.65
CA ALA A 108 -10.02 35.53 2.72
C ALA A 108 -9.71 37.01 2.99
N GLY A 109 -10.20 37.87 2.09
CA GLY A 109 -10.05 39.32 2.15
C GLY A 109 -11.40 40.02 2.19
N HIS A 110 -12.11 39.89 3.29
CA HIS A 110 -13.25 40.73 3.64
C HIS A 110 -12.78 42.20 3.76
N ALA A 111 -13.35 43.12 2.97
CA ALA A 111 -13.26 44.54 3.25
C ALA A 111 -14.62 45.21 2.99
N GLN A 112 -15.15 45.76 4.07
CA GLN A 112 -16.40 46.48 4.20
C GLN A 112 -16.33 47.89 3.59
N ARG A 113 -17.50 48.53 3.52
CA ARG A 113 -17.81 49.98 3.41
C ARG A 113 -17.97 50.46 1.95
N ALA A 114 -18.98 51.28 1.60
CA ALA A 114 -19.89 52.12 2.39
C ALA A 114 -21.28 52.16 1.73
#